data_AF-A0A1B0C7G4-F1
#
_entry.id   AF-A0A1B0C7G4-F1
#
_cell.length_a   1.000
_cell.length_b   1.000
_cell.length_c   1.000
_cell.angle_alpha   90.00
_cell.angle_beta   90.00
_cell.angle_gamma   90.00
#
_symmetry.space_group_name_H-M   'P 1'
#
loop_
_entity.id
_entity.type
_entity.pdbx_description
1 polymer ?
#
loop_
_entity_poly.entity_id
_entity_poly.type
_entity_poly.pdbx_seq_one_letter_code
_entity_poly.pdbx_strand_id
1 'polypeptide(L)'
;MQPNFSSTCIFKKIWSQIKLRESAMRGEVPGLRKANPIADMLTRIRNGQASKKIFIYMPSSNLKVSIAGVLKNEGFIESYKIKNKIKPVLKLILKYFKGMPVIEKIKRISSPGLRIYKSKKSLPKVKSGMGIAIISTSKGIMTDKSARNLKLGGEIICYVE
;
A
#
# COMPACT_ATOMS: atom_id res chain seq x y z
N MET A 1 -20.91 35.53 42.25
CA MET A 1 -21.39 34.98 40.96
C MET A 1 -20.19 34.41 40.22
N GLN A 2 -20.03 33.09 40.20
CA GLN A 2 -19.04 32.43 39.35
C GLN A 2 -19.67 32.16 37.98
N PRO A 3 -18.98 32.40 36.85
CA PRO A 3 -19.50 32.02 35.55
C PRO A 3 -19.27 30.51 35.33
N ASN A 4 -20.37 29.78 35.13
CA ASN A 4 -20.38 28.37 34.74
C ASN A 4 -19.92 28.23 33.29
N PHE A 5 -18.63 27.97 33.06
CA PHE A 5 -18.13 27.51 31.77
C PHE A 5 -18.21 25.99 31.69
N SER A 6 -19.15 25.48 30.88
CA SER A 6 -19.28 24.07 30.52
C SER A 6 -18.00 23.57 29.83
N SER A 7 -17.10 23.01 30.63
CA SER A 7 -15.77 22.48 30.29
C SER A 7 -15.80 21.16 29.51
N THR A 8 -16.99 20.67 29.15
CA THR A 8 -17.18 19.33 28.56
C THR A 8 -16.86 19.25 27.06
N CYS A 9 -16.91 20.37 26.32
CA CYS A 9 -16.77 20.35 24.86
C CYS A 9 -15.31 20.43 24.38
N ILE A 10 -14.48 21.24 25.06
CA ILE A 10 -13.06 21.42 24.71
C ILE A 10 -12.26 20.16 25.09
N PHE A 11 -12.53 19.59 26.27
CA PHE A 11 -11.89 18.35 26.72
C PHE A 11 -12.22 17.17 25.80
N LYS A 12 -13.46 17.03 25.33
CA LYS A 12 -13.85 15.99 24.35
C LYS A 12 -13.11 16.13 23.02
N LYS A 13 -12.89 17.36 22.54
CA LYS A 13 -12.21 17.64 21.27
C LYS A 13 -10.70 17.36 21.36
N ILE A 14 -10.08 17.72 22.49
CA ILE A 14 -8.67 17.43 22.78
C ILE A 14 -8.46 15.93 23.01
N TRP A 15 -9.33 15.26 23.79
CA TRP A 15 -9.28 13.81 23.96
C TRP A 15 -9.51 13.04 22.66
N SER A 16 -10.38 13.54 21.77
CA SER A 16 -10.58 12.97 20.43
C SER A 16 -9.32 13.10 19.57
N GLN A 17 -8.65 14.26 19.58
CA GLN A 17 -7.39 14.45 18.86
C GLN A 17 -6.22 13.64 19.45
N ILE A 18 -6.16 13.49 20.78
CA ILE A 18 -5.15 12.66 21.45
C ILE A 18 -5.40 11.18 21.15
N LYS A 19 -6.64 10.69 21.22
CA LYS A 19 -6.99 9.32 20.78
C LYS A 19 -6.69 9.08 19.30
N LEU A 20 -6.92 10.07 18.44
CA LEU A 20 -6.57 9.97 17.02
C LEU A 20 -5.04 9.92 16.80
N ARG A 21 -4.26 10.71 17.55
CA ARG A 21 -2.79 10.66 17.53
C ARG A 21 -2.25 9.36 18.13
N GLU A 22 -2.85 8.86 19.20
CA GLU A 22 -2.49 7.60 19.83
C GLU A 22 -2.90 6.39 18.99
N SER A 23 -4.07 6.38 18.33
CA SER A 23 -4.42 5.34 17.36
C SER A 23 -3.52 5.39 16.12
N ALA A 24 -3.11 6.58 15.69
CA ALA A 24 -2.11 6.74 14.63
C ALA A 24 -0.72 6.23 15.03
N MET A 25 -0.33 6.37 16.31
CA MET A 25 0.89 5.78 16.87
C MET A 25 0.75 4.28 17.17
N ARG A 26 -0.44 3.80 17.52
CA ARG A 26 -0.79 2.37 17.74
C ARG A 26 -1.05 1.59 16.45
N GLY A 27 -1.11 2.26 15.29
CA GLY A 27 -1.31 1.62 14.00
C GLY A 27 -2.73 1.12 13.74
N GLU A 28 -3.71 1.55 14.56
CA GLU A 28 -5.13 1.25 14.34
C GLU A 28 -5.72 2.30 13.40
N VAL A 29 -6.08 1.88 12.19
CA VAL A 29 -6.75 2.74 11.20
C VAL A 29 -8.27 2.61 11.34
N PRO A 30 -8.99 3.68 11.71
CA PRO A 30 -10.44 3.67 11.66
C PRO A 30 -10.91 3.67 10.19
N GLY A 31 -11.76 2.70 9.85
CA GLY A 31 -12.99 2.85 9.06
C GLY A 31 -13.05 3.62 7.73
N LEU A 32 -11.95 4.12 7.17
CA LEU A 32 -12.02 4.96 5.96
C LEU A 32 -12.06 4.10 4.70
N ARG A 33 -13.26 3.89 4.13
CA ARG A 33 -13.42 3.42 2.75
C ARG A 33 -12.92 4.51 1.80
N LYS A 34 -11.67 4.41 1.36
CA LYS A 34 -11.16 5.24 0.26
C LYS A 34 -11.63 4.66 -1.07
N ALA A 35 -12.06 5.53 -1.98
CA ALA A 35 -12.54 5.17 -3.32
C ALA A 35 -11.52 4.32 -4.12
N ASN A 36 -10.22 4.52 -3.90
CA ASN A 36 -9.14 3.82 -4.58
C ASN A 36 -8.24 3.04 -3.59
N PRO A 37 -8.61 1.82 -3.18
CA PRO A 37 -7.89 1.09 -2.13
C PRO A 37 -6.45 0.70 -2.50
N ILE A 38 -6.15 0.48 -3.79
CA ILE A 38 -4.79 0.18 -4.26
C ILE A 38 -3.94 1.45 -4.28
N ALA A 39 -4.46 2.56 -4.81
CA ALA A 39 -3.75 3.83 -4.81
C ALA A 39 -3.42 4.29 -3.38
N ASP A 40 -4.31 4.05 -2.41
CA ASP A 40 -4.04 4.28 -0.99
C ASP A 40 -2.87 3.43 -0.47
N MET A 41 -2.84 2.13 -0.78
CA MET A 41 -1.71 1.25 -0.41
C MET A 41 -0.38 1.77 -0.94
N LEU A 42 -0.30 2.11 -2.23
CA LEU A 42 0.94 2.61 -2.86
C LEU A 42 1.36 3.95 -2.26
N THR A 43 0.39 4.83 -1.98
CA THR A 43 0.65 6.12 -1.33
C THR A 43 1.19 5.93 0.09
N ARG A 44 0.63 4.99 0.87
CA ARG A 44 1.12 4.66 2.21
C ARG A 44 2.53 4.09 2.18
N ILE A 45 2.87 3.25 1.20
CA ILE A 45 4.23 2.73 1.01
C ILE A 45 5.18 3.89 0.73
N ARG A 46 4.86 4.75 -0.25
CA ARG A 46 5.68 5.92 -0.61
C ARG A 46 5.90 6.86 0.58
N ASN A 47 4.83 7.19 1.31
CA ASN A 47 4.91 8.08 2.46
C ASN A 47 5.65 7.40 3.64
N GLY A 48 5.46 6.09 3.83
CA GLY A 48 6.19 5.32 4.83
C GLY A 48 7.69 5.29 4.57
N GLN A 49 8.08 5.10 3.31
CA GLN A 49 9.47 5.16 2.86
C GLN A 49 10.07 6.56 3.08
N ALA A 50 9.37 7.62 2.65
CA ALA A 50 9.80 9.01 2.84
C ALA A 50 9.97 9.41 4.31
N SER A 51 9.09 8.91 5.20
CA SER A 51 9.18 9.14 6.64
C SER A 51 10.08 8.15 7.39
N LYS A 52 10.86 7.31 6.69
CA LYS A 52 11.75 6.29 7.27
C LYS A 52 11.07 5.37 8.30
N LYS A 53 9.81 5.00 8.06
CA LYS A 53 9.05 4.12 8.95
C LYS A 53 9.46 2.67 8.76
N ILE A 54 9.64 1.94 9.86
CA ILE A 54 9.96 0.50 9.84
C ILE A 54 8.78 -0.32 9.29
N PHE A 55 7.55 0.06 9.66
CA PHE A 55 6.34 -0.63 9.22
C PHE A 55 5.18 0.33 8.97
N ILE A 56 4.22 -0.14 8.16
CA ILE A 56 2.97 0.57 7.89
C ILE A 56 1.77 -0.37 8.07
N TYR A 57 0.63 0.21 8.45
CA TYR A 57 -0.64 -0.50 8.61
C TYR A 57 -1.69 0.03 7.65
N MET A 58 -2.54 -0.88 7.17
CA MET A 58 -3.70 -0.55 6.34
C MET A 58 -4.77 -1.64 6.42
N PRO A 59 -6.04 -1.37 6.07
CA PRO A 59 -7.05 -2.41 5.93
C PRO A 59 -6.63 -3.41 4.85
N SER A 60 -6.71 -4.71 5.17
CA SER A 60 -6.36 -5.79 4.26
C SER A 60 -7.43 -6.00 3.19
N SER A 61 -7.00 -6.46 2.03
CA SER A 61 -7.87 -7.04 1.00
C SER A 61 -7.07 -8.06 0.20
N ASN A 62 -7.73 -9.03 -0.43
CA ASN A 62 -7.05 -10.10 -1.18
C ASN A 62 -6.08 -9.54 -2.22
N LEU A 63 -6.49 -8.51 -2.97
CA LEU A 63 -5.63 -7.82 -3.94
C LEU A 63 -4.39 -7.19 -3.30
N LYS A 64 -4.54 -6.52 -2.14
CA LYS A 64 -3.39 -5.91 -1.43
C LYS A 64 -2.42 -6.98 -0.93
N VAL A 65 -2.94 -8.11 -0.45
CA VAL A 65 -2.14 -9.25 0.00
C VAL A 65 -1.36 -9.85 -1.16
N SER A 66 -2.00 -10.07 -2.31
CA SER A 66 -1.32 -10.56 -3.52
C SER A 66 -0.23 -9.61 -4.01
N ILE A 67 -0.48 -8.29 -4.02
CA ILE A 67 0.54 -7.29 -4.38
C ILE A 67 1.70 -7.33 -3.36
N ALA A 68 1.41 -7.42 -2.06
CA ALA A 68 2.45 -7.54 -1.03
C ALA A 68 3.27 -8.82 -1.19
N GLY A 69 2.64 -9.93 -1.58
CA GLY A 69 3.33 -11.18 -1.92
C GLY A 69 4.34 -11.02 -3.05
N VAL A 70 3.94 -10.38 -4.15
CA VAL A 70 4.85 -10.07 -5.27
C VAL A 70 6.00 -9.17 -4.82
N LEU A 71 5.71 -8.09 -4.08
CA LEU A 71 6.74 -7.19 -3.56
C LEU A 71 7.75 -7.89 -2.64
N LYS A 72 7.29 -8.86 -1.84
CA LYS A 72 8.15 -9.65 -0.95
C LYS A 72 9.04 -10.58 -1.77
N ASN A 73 8.46 -11.31 -2.72
CA ASN A 73 9.19 -12.29 -3.53
C ASN A 73 10.30 -11.63 -4.37
N GLU A 74 10.05 -10.43 -4.88
CA GLU A 74 11.04 -9.64 -5.61
C GLU A 74 12.01 -8.86 -4.68
N GLY A 75 11.82 -8.94 -3.36
CA GLY A 75 12.75 -8.39 -2.37
C GLY A 75 12.64 -6.88 -2.09
N PHE A 76 11.57 -6.23 -2.55
CA PHE A 76 11.29 -4.79 -2.32
C PHE A 76 10.84 -4.49 -0.89
N ILE A 77 10.13 -5.43 -0.26
CA ILE A 77 9.74 -5.36 1.15
C ILE A 77 10.33 -6.55 1.90
N GLU A 78 10.50 -6.41 3.20
CA GLU A 78 11.07 -7.48 4.03
C GLU A 78 10.04 -8.58 4.29
N SER A 79 8.86 -8.21 4.79
CA SER A 79 7.76 -9.15 4.99
C SER A 79 6.42 -8.43 5.15
N TYR A 80 5.33 -9.20 5.15
CA TYR A 80 4.01 -8.73 5.51
C TYR A 80 3.32 -9.69 6.46
N LYS A 81 2.41 -9.17 7.29
CA LYS A 81 1.56 -9.95 8.20
C LYS A 81 0.13 -9.45 8.16
N ILE A 82 -0.83 -10.37 8.21
CA ILE A 82 -2.25 -10.03 8.36
C ILE A 82 -2.60 -10.23 9.84
N LYS A 83 -3.22 -9.23 10.45
CA LYS A 83 -3.70 -9.28 11.83
C LYS A 83 -5.22 -9.19 11.86
N ASN A 84 -5.82 -9.75 12.91
CA ASN A 84 -7.25 -9.74 13.22
C ASN A 84 -8.11 -10.60 12.28
N LYS A 85 -9.15 -11.24 12.84
CA LYS A 85 -10.12 -12.06 12.09
C LYS A 85 -11.27 -11.24 11.49
N ILE A 86 -11.85 -10.33 12.26
CA ILE A 86 -13.09 -9.60 11.89
C ILE A 86 -12.80 -8.39 10.99
N LYS A 87 -11.76 -7.62 11.30
CA LYS A 87 -11.32 -6.47 10.50
C LYS A 87 -9.84 -6.67 10.15
N PRO A 88 -9.54 -7.41 9.06
CA PRO A 88 -8.18 -7.81 8.78
C PRO A 88 -7.33 -6.57 8.46
N VAL A 89 -6.19 -6.45 9.14
CA VAL A 89 -5.22 -5.36 8.97
C VAL A 89 -3.95 -5.93 8.37
N LEU A 90 -3.50 -5.34 7.27
CA LEU A 90 -2.23 -5.66 6.63
C LEU A 90 -1.12 -4.80 7.23
N LYS A 91 -0.13 -5.45 7.85
CA LYS A 91 1.14 -4.87 8.27
C LYS A 91 2.18 -5.15 7.20
N LEU A 92 2.81 -4.12 6.65
CA LEU A 92 3.98 -4.24 5.75
C LEU A 92 5.23 -3.80 6.49
N ILE A 93 6.31 -4.57 6.38
CA ILE A 93 7.64 -4.20 6.90
C ILE A 93 8.46 -3.68 5.72
N LEU A 94 8.85 -2.40 5.80
CA LEU A 94 9.57 -1.71 4.73
C LEU A 94 11.07 -2.01 4.83
N LYS A 95 11.70 -2.14 3.66
CA LYS A 95 13.13 -2.45 3.56
C LYS A 95 13.92 -1.20 3.20
N TYR A 96 15.07 -1.05 3.85
CA TYR A 96 16.04 0.02 3.63
C TYR A 96 17.43 -0.58 3.43
N PHE A 97 18.23 0.02 2.56
CA PHE A 97 19.63 -0.35 2.33
C PHE A 97 20.51 0.88 2.45
N LYS A 98 21.53 0.84 3.33
CA LYS A 98 22.42 1.98 3.62
C LYS A 98 21.66 3.28 3.93
N GLY A 99 20.54 3.18 4.65
CA GLY A 99 19.69 4.32 5.01
C GLY A 99 18.80 4.87 3.88
N MET A 100 18.88 4.30 2.68
CA MET A 100 18.02 4.63 1.54
C MET A 100 16.85 3.64 1.43
N PRO A 101 15.65 4.09 1.01
CA PRO A 101 14.52 3.19 0.79
C PRO A 101 14.81 2.26 -0.40
N VAL A 102 14.51 0.97 -0.27
CA VAL A 102 14.67 0.01 -1.39
C VAL A 102 13.69 0.28 -2.53
N ILE A 103 12.52 0.87 -2.21
CA ILE A 103 11.56 1.32 -3.22
C ILE A 103 11.80 2.81 -3.43
N GLU A 104 12.37 3.19 -4.57
CA GLU A 104 12.60 4.58 -4.94
C GLU A 104 11.32 5.22 -5.45
N LYS A 105 10.65 4.54 -6.39
CA LYS A 105 9.42 5.04 -7.02
C LYS A 105 8.39 3.94 -7.13
N ILE A 106 7.16 4.29 -6.79
CA ILE A 106 6.01 3.42 -6.94
C ILE A 106 4.85 4.21 -7.53
N LYS A 107 4.38 3.79 -8.70
CA LYS A 107 3.38 4.54 -9.48
C LYS A 107 2.21 3.64 -9.87
N ARG A 108 0.99 4.09 -9.56
CA ARG A 108 -0.24 3.46 -10.06
C ARG A 108 -0.38 3.76 -11.55
N ILE A 109 -0.67 2.73 -12.35
CA ILE A 109 -0.82 2.86 -13.80
C ILE A 109 -2.29 2.77 -14.19
N SER A 110 -2.93 1.63 -13.95
CA SER A 110 -4.38 1.49 -14.13
C SER A 110 -5.15 2.18 -13.01
N SER A 111 -6.19 2.96 -13.28
CA SER A 111 -7.05 3.57 -12.25
C SER A 111 -8.52 3.24 -12.54
N PRO A 112 -9.45 3.37 -11.57
CA PRO A 112 -10.86 3.11 -11.86
C PRO A 112 -11.46 3.96 -12.97
N GLY A 113 -10.95 5.18 -13.17
CA GLY A 113 -11.35 6.04 -14.29
C GLY A 113 -10.70 5.67 -15.63
N LEU A 114 -9.55 4.99 -15.61
CA LEU A 114 -8.86 4.53 -16.83
C LEU A 114 -8.10 3.23 -16.56
N ARG A 115 -8.66 2.11 -17.01
CA ARG A 115 -8.03 0.79 -16.91
C ARG A 115 -7.07 0.57 -18.06
N ILE A 116 -5.84 0.17 -17.74
CA ILE A 116 -4.79 -0.02 -18.74
C ILE A 116 -4.48 -1.51 -18.85
N TYR A 117 -4.84 -2.10 -20.00
CA TYR A 117 -4.57 -3.48 -20.34
C TYR A 117 -3.49 -3.57 -21.42
N LYS A 118 -2.61 -4.57 -21.33
CA LYS A 118 -1.61 -4.87 -22.35
C LYS A 118 -1.59 -6.35 -22.67
N SER A 119 -1.37 -6.65 -23.95
CA SER A 119 -1.15 -7.99 -24.44
C SER A 119 0.25 -8.50 -24.06
N LYS A 120 0.46 -9.81 -24.07
CA LYS A 120 1.75 -10.46 -23.74
C LYS A 120 2.97 -9.86 -24.47
N LYS A 121 2.78 -9.43 -25.73
CA LYS A 121 3.84 -8.85 -26.57
C LYS A 121 4.13 -7.38 -26.20
N SER A 122 3.12 -6.66 -25.71
CA SER A 122 3.16 -5.23 -25.41
C SER A 122 3.33 -4.93 -23.92
N LEU A 123 3.72 -5.93 -23.12
CA LEU A 123 4.04 -5.70 -21.72
C LEU A 123 5.19 -4.69 -21.61
N PRO A 124 5.12 -3.73 -20.67
CA PRO A 124 6.17 -2.75 -20.46
C PRO A 124 7.40 -3.41 -19.83
N LYS A 125 8.58 -2.79 -20.01
CA LYS A 125 9.76 -3.06 -19.19
C LYS A 125 10.03 -1.81 -18.37
N VAL A 126 10.13 -1.94 -17.06
CA VAL A 126 10.36 -0.81 -16.14
C VAL A 126 11.86 -0.63 -15.93
N LYS A 127 12.40 0.60 -16.06
CA LYS A 127 13.85 0.89 -16.00
C LYS A 127 14.71 -0.13 -16.77
N SER A 128 14.35 -0.43 -18.03
CA SER A 128 15.05 -1.42 -18.87
C SER A 128 15.17 -2.84 -18.27
N GLY A 129 14.32 -3.20 -17.31
CA GLY A 129 14.31 -4.51 -16.64
C GLY A 129 14.87 -4.51 -15.22
N MET A 130 15.33 -3.36 -14.69
CA MET A 130 15.75 -3.23 -13.29
C MET A 130 14.55 -3.08 -12.33
N GLY A 131 13.46 -2.50 -12.82
CA GLY A 131 12.20 -2.40 -12.07
C GLY A 131 11.22 -3.49 -12.48
N ILE A 132 10.09 -3.54 -11.77
CA ILE A 132 9.02 -4.50 -12.06
C ILE A 132 7.72 -3.77 -12.40
N ALA A 133 6.95 -4.37 -13.30
CA ALA A 133 5.53 -4.04 -13.47
C ALA A 133 4.68 -5.15 -12.85
N ILE A 134 3.78 -4.76 -11.95
CA ILE A 134 2.82 -5.69 -11.34
C ILE A 134 1.60 -5.76 -12.26
N ILE A 135 1.24 -6.98 -12.67
CA ILE A 135 0.20 -7.24 -13.66
C ILE A 135 -0.86 -8.16 -13.08
N SER A 136 -2.13 -7.81 -13.25
CA SER A 136 -3.26 -8.71 -13.00
C SER A 136 -3.53 -9.53 -14.25
N THR A 137 -3.30 -10.84 -14.19
CA THR A 137 -3.56 -11.78 -15.28
C THR A 137 -4.69 -12.74 -14.91
N SER A 138 -5.12 -13.58 -15.85
CA SER A 138 -6.11 -14.65 -15.58
C SER A 138 -5.65 -15.68 -14.55
N LYS A 139 -4.33 -15.85 -14.36
CA LYS A 139 -3.74 -16.76 -13.36
C LYS A 139 -3.37 -16.07 -12.05
N GLY A 140 -3.83 -14.83 -11.84
CA GLY A 140 -3.54 -14.03 -10.65
C GLY A 140 -2.56 -12.89 -10.89
N ILE A 141 -2.10 -12.29 -9.79
CA ILE A 141 -1.19 -11.14 -9.81
C ILE A 141 0.26 -11.62 -9.82
N MET A 142 1.04 -11.13 -10.78
CA MET A 142 2.44 -11.51 -10.96
C MET A 142 3.26 -10.36 -11.55
N THR A 143 4.57 -10.56 -11.67
CA THR A 143 5.47 -9.60 -12.34
C THR A 143 5.37 -9.71 -13.86
N ASP A 144 5.80 -8.66 -14.56
CA ASP A 144 5.88 -8.64 -16.02
C ASP A 144 6.79 -9.74 -16.57
N LYS A 145 7.91 -10.03 -15.89
CA LYS A 145 8.79 -11.14 -16.26
C LYS A 145 8.06 -12.50 -16.20
N SER A 146 7.34 -12.75 -15.11
CA SER A 146 6.53 -13.96 -14.95
C SER A 146 5.41 -14.04 -15.98
N ALA A 147 4.72 -12.93 -16.25
CA ALA A 147 3.66 -12.87 -17.24
C ALA A 147 4.18 -13.12 -18.67
N ARG A 148 5.36 -12.61 -19.02
CA ARG A 148 6.03 -12.89 -20.32
C ARG A 148 6.37 -14.36 -20.45
N ASN A 149 6.93 -14.97 -19.40
CA ASN A 149 7.30 -16.39 -19.40
C ASN A 149 6.06 -17.28 -19.62
N LEU A 150 4.94 -16.94 -18.97
CA LEU A 150 3.67 -17.64 -19.13
C LEU A 150 2.90 -17.23 -20.39
N LYS A 151 3.42 -16.31 -21.19
CA LYS A 151 2.78 -15.77 -22.41
C LYS A 151 1.38 -15.18 -22.13
N LEU A 152 1.19 -14.55 -20.98
CA LEU A 152 -0.07 -13.92 -20.56
C LEU A 152 -0.01 -12.39 -20.67
N GLY A 153 -1.15 -11.78 -20.99
CA GLY A 153 -1.39 -10.34 -20.87
C GLY A 153 -2.23 -10.02 -19.63
N GLY A 154 -2.53 -8.74 -19.40
CA GLY A 154 -3.32 -8.36 -18.25
C GLY A 154 -3.44 -6.85 -17.99
N GLU A 155 -4.06 -6.50 -16.86
CA GLU A 155 -4.14 -5.13 -16.35
C GLU A 155 -2.81 -4.74 -15.72
N ILE A 156 -2.25 -3.59 -16.10
CA ILE A 156 -1.06 -3.04 -15.46
C ILE A 156 -1.46 -2.30 -14.19
N ILE A 157 -1.19 -2.91 -13.04
CA ILE A 157 -1.55 -2.37 -11.73
C ILE A 157 -0.65 -1.19 -11.39
N CYS A 158 0.66 -1.42 -11.29
CA CYS A 158 1.63 -0.40 -10.91
C CYS A 158 3.04 -0.75 -11.40
N TYR A 159 3.88 0.29 -11.46
CA TYR A 159 5.32 0.16 -11.64
C TYR A 159 6.02 0.38 -10.32
N VAL A 160 7.10 -0.37 -10.11
CA VAL A 160 7.96 -0.31 -8.92
C VAL A 160 9.41 -0.26 -9.39
N GLU A 161 10.17 0.69 -8.84
CA GLU A 161 11.52 1.10 -9.24
C GLU A 161 12.39 1.48 -8.05
#